data_AF-A0A1B9NLE0-F1
#
_entry.id   AF-A0A1B9NLE0-F1
#
_cell.length_a   1.000
_cell.length_b   1.000
_cell.length_c   1.000
_cell.angle_alpha   90.00
_cell.angle_beta   90.00
_cell.angle_gamma   90.00
#
_symmetry.space_group_name_H-M   'P 1'
#
loop_
_entity.id
_entity.type
_entity.pdbx_description
1 polymer ?
#
loop_
_entity_poly.entity_id
_entity_poly.type
_entity_poly.pdbx_seq_one_letter_code
_entity_poly.pdbx_strand_id
1 'polypeptide(L)'
;MSTLNEFITPELAEKYAIARPNFLSDVQRSQIVNDLLIKQGEAFILAPREQPHLYCTTLLFDSIIKFQPDFNVEWKYTHFPTLSGFYLFPQAFANYPNITWIYKYP
;
A
#
# COMPACT_ATOMS: atom_id res chain seq x y z
N MET A 1 5.74 9.48 -12.22
CA MET A 1 6.36 8.39 -11.45
C MET A 1 7.65 8.94 -10.88
N SER A 2 7.87 8.84 -9.58
CA SER A 2 9.17 9.16 -8.96
C SER A 2 10.07 7.92 -9.01
N THR A 3 11.37 8.14 -9.16
CA THR A 3 12.39 7.13 -8.87
C THR A 3 12.47 6.87 -7.37
N LEU A 4 13.11 5.77 -6.96
CA LEU A 4 13.34 5.50 -5.54
C LEU A 4 14.20 6.61 -4.90
N ASN A 5 15.25 7.06 -5.59
CA ASN A 5 16.15 8.11 -5.09
C ASN A 5 15.43 9.45 -4.87
N GLU A 6 14.52 9.82 -5.76
CA GLU A 6 13.68 11.00 -5.57
C GLU A 6 12.71 10.83 -4.39
N PHE A 7 12.14 9.64 -4.21
CA PHE A 7 11.16 9.37 -3.15
C PHE A 7 11.77 9.36 -1.75
N ILE A 8 13.05 8.96 -1.61
CA ILE A 8 13.75 8.87 -0.33
C ILE A 8 14.65 10.09 -0.03
N THR A 9 14.49 11.19 -0.77
CA THR A 9 15.26 12.40 -0.46
C THR A 9 14.95 12.87 0.96
N PRO A 10 15.92 13.48 1.68
CA PRO A 10 15.69 13.98 3.03
C PRO A 10 14.53 15.00 3.14
N GLU A 11 14.22 15.70 2.05
CA GLU A 11 13.10 16.65 1.98
C GLU A 11 11.72 15.97 2.01
N LEU A 12 11.62 14.73 1.53
CA LEU A 12 10.36 13.98 1.42
C LEU A 12 10.23 12.85 2.45
N ALA A 13 11.35 12.25 2.85
CA ALA A 13 11.38 11.15 3.78
C ALA A 13 12.58 11.26 4.72
N GLU A 14 12.36 11.79 5.92
CA GLU A 14 13.36 11.80 6.99
C GLU A 14 13.74 10.37 7.43
N LYS A 15 12.78 9.44 7.37
CA LYS A 15 12.93 8.03 7.73
C LYS A 15 12.17 7.16 6.75
N TYR A 16 12.72 6.00 6.42
CA TYR A 16 12.05 5.04 5.54
C TYR A 16 12.46 3.61 5.85
N ALA A 17 11.62 2.67 5.44
CA ALA A 17 11.90 1.25 5.56
C ALA A 17 11.43 0.52 4.31
N ILE A 18 12.13 -0.57 3.98
CA ILE A 18 11.82 -1.42 2.83
C ILE A 18 11.42 -2.79 3.37
N ALA A 19 10.19 -3.19 3.05
CA ALA A 19 9.63 -4.48 3.39
C ALA A 19 9.46 -5.32 2.12
N ARG A 20 9.71 -6.63 2.21
CA ARG A 20 9.44 -7.60 1.15
C ARG A 20 8.42 -8.64 1.61
N PRO A 21 7.28 -8.78 0.91
CA PRO A 21 6.38 -9.89 1.12
C PRO A 21 6.99 -11.18 0.56
N ASN A 22 6.97 -12.25 1.34
CA ASN A 22 7.47 -13.57 0.93
C ASN A 22 6.35 -14.52 0.51
N PHE A 23 5.11 -14.03 0.47
CA PHE A 23 3.91 -14.79 0.07
C PHE A 23 3.49 -14.55 -1.38
N LEU A 24 4.27 -13.77 -2.15
CA LEU A 24 4.02 -13.48 -3.57
C LEU A 24 5.09 -14.14 -4.44
N SER A 25 4.65 -14.91 -5.43
CA SER A 25 5.52 -15.48 -6.48
C SER A 25 6.01 -14.40 -7.47
N ASP A 26 7.04 -14.71 -8.27
CA ASP A 26 7.53 -13.83 -9.35
C ASP A 26 6.44 -13.47 -10.37
N VAL A 27 5.57 -14.44 -10.68
CA VAL A 27 4.46 -14.26 -11.61
C VAL A 27 3.46 -13.27 -11.03
N GLN A 28 3.03 -13.48 -9.78
CA GLN A 28 2.10 -12.56 -9.10
C GLN A 28 2.69 -11.15 -8.97
N ARG A 29 3.98 -11.03 -8.62
CA ARG A 29 4.67 -9.74 -8.55
C ARG A 29 4.62 -9.00 -9.89
N SER A 30 4.88 -9.68 -10.99
CA SER A 30 4.83 -9.08 -12.32
C SER A 30 3.40 -8.66 -12.72
N GLN A 31 2.40 -9.47 -12.37
CA GLN A 31 0.99 -9.15 -12.61
C GLN A 31 0.53 -7.92 -11.81
N ILE A 32 0.90 -7.84 -10.53
CA ILE A 32 0.63 -6.69 -9.66
C ILE A 32 1.28 -5.43 -10.24
N VAL A 33 2.54 -5.49 -10.67
CA VAL A 33 3.22 -4.34 -11.29
C VAL A 33 2.47 -3.87 -12.53
N ASN A 34 2.07 -4.79 -13.42
CA ASN A 34 1.31 -4.42 -14.62
C ASN A 34 -0.06 -3.80 -14.29
N ASP A 35 -0.77 -4.35 -13.30
CA ASP A 35 -2.04 -3.79 -12.82
C ASP A 35 -1.88 -2.43 -12.16
N LEU A 36 -0.75 -2.15 -11.49
CA LEU A 36 -0.46 -0.83 -10.94
C LEU A 36 -0.11 0.19 -12.03
N LEU A 37 0.60 -0.23 -13.08
CA LEU A 37 1.00 0.65 -14.18
C LEU A 37 -0.20 1.21 -14.95
N ILE A 38 -1.27 0.43 -15.12
CA ILE A 38 -2.50 0.91 -15.79
C ILE A 38 -3.26 1.96 -14.97
N LYS A 39 -3.00 2.07 -13.66
CA LYS A 39 -3.64 3.04 -12.76
C LYS A 39 -2.92 4.37 -12.69
N GLN A 40 -1.83 4.53 -13.43
CA GLN A 40 -1.05 5.75 -13.42
C GLN A 40 -1.89 6.94 -13.93
N GLY A 41 -1.94 8.01 -13.13
CA GLY A 41 -2.73 9.21 -13.43
C GLY A 41 -4.14 9.19 -12.86
N GLU A 42 -4.60 8.09 -12.26
CA GLU A 42 -5.83 8.10 -11.46
C GLU A 42 -5.71 9.07 -10.27
N ALA A 43 -6.81 9.75 -9.95
CA ALA A 43 -6.83 10.77 -8.90
C ALA A 43 -6.77 10.14 -7.50
N PHE A 44 -6.07 10.81 -6.57
CA PHE A 44 -6.09 10.45 -5.15
C PHE A 44 -7.46 10.75 -4.54
N ILE A 45 -8.06 9.75 -3.89
CA ILE A 45 -9.36 9.84 -3.22
C ILE A 45 -9.25 9.22 -1.83
N LEU A 46 -9.23 10.06 -0.79
CA LEU A 46 -9.29 9.61 0.60
C LEU A 46 -10.76 9.49 1.03
N ALA A 47 -11.24 8.25 1.12
CA ALA A 47 -12.60 7.92 1.51
C ALA A 47 -12.62 6.57 2.25
N PRO A 48 -13.65 6.29 3.07
CA PRO A 48 -13.75 5.04 3.80
C PRO A 48 -14.00 3.86 2.85
N ARG A 49 -13.78 2.64 3.34
CA ARG A 49 -13.88 1.38 2.58
C ARG A 49 -15.17 1.24 1.78
N GLU A 50 -16.27 1.74 2.32
CA GLU A 50 -17.61 1.61 1.74
C GLU A 50 -17.89 2.59 0.58
N GLN A 51 -16.96 3.50 0.29
CA GLN A 51 -17.05 4.52 -0.77
C GLN A 51 -15.93 4.33 -1.79
N PRO A 52 -16.06 4.88 -3.02
CA PRO A 52 -14.94 4.92 -3.97
C PRO A 52 -13.73 5.60 -3.34
N HIS A 53 -12.60 4.91 -3.29
CA HIS A 53 -11.38 5.38 -2.66
C HIS A 53 -10.16 4.96 -3.49
N LEU A 54 -9.11 5.76 -3.45
CA LEU A 54 -7.83 5.47 -4.08
C LEU A 54 -6.72 6.25 -3.39
N TYR A 55 -5.98 5.58 -2.50
CA TYR A 55 -4.84 6.13 -1.80
C TYR A 55 -3.75 5.06 -1.70
N CYS A 56 -2.58 5.41 -1.16
CA CYS A 56 -1.38 4.59 -1.26
C CYS A 56 -1.58 3.10 -0.87
N THR A 57 -2.24 2.84 0.25
CA THR A 57 -2.47 1.48 0.75
C THR A 57 -3.60 0.74 0.04
N THR A 58 -4.65 1.44 -0.41
CA THR A 58 -5.75 0.80 -1.15
C THR A 58 -5.35 0.49 -2.58
N LEU A 59 -4.55 1.34 -3.21
CA LEU A 59 -3.91 1.06 -4.49
C LEU A 59 -3.12 -0.27 -4.45
N LEU A 60 -2.34 -0.49 -3.39
CA LEU A 60 -1.61 -1.75 -3.19
C LEU A 60 -2.55 -2.92 -2.87
N PHE A 61 -3.49 -2.73 -1.94
CA PHE A 61 -4.42 -3.77 -1.52
C PHE A 61 -5.25 -4.32 -2.68
N ASP A 62 -5.88 -3.44 -3.46
CA ASP A 62 -6.75 -3.80 -4.56
C ASP A 62 -5.99 -4.55 -5.66
N SER A 63 -4.71 -4.22 -5.88
CA SER A 63 -3.88 -4.93 -6.85
C SER A 63 -3.43 -6.30 -6.32
N ILE A 64 -3.02 -6.39 -5.05
CA ILE A 64 -2.56 -7.65 -4.45
C ILE A 64 -3.70 -8.67 -4.36
N ILE A 65 -4.88 -8.27 -3.90
CA ILE A 65 -6.00 -9.21 -3.67
C ILE A 65 -6.54 -9.83 -4.97
N LYS A 66 -6.38 -9.16 -6.12
CA LYS A 66 -6.71 -9.73 -7.45
C LYS A 66 -5.91 -10.98 -7.77
N PHE A 67 -4.66 -11.06 -7.31
CA PHE A 67 -3.72 -12.14 -7.66
C PHE A 67 -3.33 -13.03 -6.46
N GLN A 68 -3.66 -12.61 -5.23
CA GLN A 68 -3.51 -13.36 -3.99
C GLN A 68 -4.81 -13.23 -3.17
N PRO A 69 -5.86 -14.01 -3.46
CA PRO A 69 -7.19 -13.83 -2.85
C PRO A 69 -7.22 -13.99 -1.33
N ASP A 70 -6.32 -14.80 -0.76
CA ASP A 70 -6.19 -15.00 0.69
C ASP A 70 -5.48 -13.83 1.41
N PHE A 71 -5.04 -12.80 0.67
CA PHE A 71 -4.45 -11.60 1.25
C PHE A 71 -5.52 -10.79 1.99
N ASN A 72 -5.39 -10.72 3.31
CA ASN A 72 -6.32 -10.02 4.18
C ASN A 72 -5.60 -9.20 5.25
N VAL A 73 -5.87 -7.91 5.29
CA VAL A 73 -5.24 -6.95 6.21
C VAL A 73 -6.30 -6.27 7.07
N GLU A 74 -5.91 -5.84 8.26
CA GLU A 74 -6.82 -5.18 9.20
C GLU A 74 -7.17 -3.76 8.73
N TRP A 75 -8.46 -3.53 8.46
CA TRP A 75 -9.02 -2.19 8.28
C TRP A 75 -9.41 -1.62 9.64
N LYS A 76 -9.07 -0.35 9.90
CA LYS A 76 -9.33 0.29 11.19
C LYS A 76 -10.42 1.34 11.07
N TYR A 77 -11.38 1.29 11.99
CA TYR A 77 -12.38 2.32 12.12
C TYR A 77 -11.76 3.59 12.68
N THR A 78 -12.11 4.73 12.10
CA THR A 78 -11.72 6.06 12.56
C THR A 78 -12.95 6.93 12.70
N HIS A 79 -12.89 7.87 13.65
CA HIS A 79 -13.93 8.84 13.87
C HIS A 79 -13.32 10.22 14.06
N PHE A 80 -13.10 10.91 12.94
CA PHE A 80 -12.69 12.30 12.90
C PHE A 80 -13.73 13.13 12.14
N PRO A 81 -13.82 14.45 12.39
CA PRO A 81 -14.61 15.34 11.55
C PRO A 81 -14.24 15.15 10.08
N THR A 82 -15.24 14.95 9.22
CA THR A 82 -15.11 14.69 7.77
C THR A 82 -14.39 13.39 7.34
N LEU A 83 -13.81 12.63 8.28
CA LEU A 83 -13.10 11.37 8.03
C LEU A 83 -13.58 10.32 9.05
N SER A 84 -14.76 9.77 8.80
CA SER A 84 -15.35 8.70 9.61
C SER A 84 -15.59 7.46 8.76
N GLY A 85 -15.26 6.28 9.29
CA GLY A 85 -15.39 4.99 8.60
C GLY A 85 -14.14 4.13 8.69
N PHE A 86 -14.11 3.03 7.94
CA PHE A 86 -12.98 2.10 7.91
C PHE A 86 -11.92 2.53 6.90
N TYR A 87 -10.67 2.65 7.34
CA TYR A 87 -9.52 3.00 6.51
C TYR A 87 -8.41 1.97 6.64
N LEU A 88 -7.64 1.81 5.56
CA LEU A 88 -6.53 0.89 5.49
C LEU A 88 -5.21 1.62 5.76
N PHE A 89 -4.66 1.45 6.95
CA PHE A 89 -3.42 2.11 7.35
C PHE A 89 -2.18 1.35 6.88
N PRO A 90 -1.04 2.05 6.62
CA PRO A 90 0.23 1.38 6.26
C PRO A 90 0.68 0.34 7.29
N GLN A 91 0.36 0.56 8.58
CA GLN A 91 0.67 -0.37 9.66
C GLN A 91 0.06 -1.77 9.44
N ALA A 92 -1.07 -1.87 8.75
CA ALA A 92 -1.71 -3.16 8.47
C ALA A 92 -0.84 -4.05 7.57
N PHE A 93 -0.09 -3.44 6.64
CA PHE A 93 0.91 -4.14 5.83
C PHE A 93 2.16 -4.45 6.64
N ALA A 94 2.65 -3.50 7.44
CA ALA A 94 3.84 -3.68 8.28
C ALA A 94 3.69 -4.86 9.27
N ASN A 95 2.47 -5.12 9.73
CA ASN A 95 2.13 -6.19 10.67
C ASN A 95 1.72 -7.51 10.00
N TYR A 96 1.58 -7.54 8.68
CA TYR A 96 1.12 -8.74 7.99
C TYR A 96 2.18 -9.86 8.07
N PRO A 97 1.77 -11.12 8.31
CA PRO A 97 2.71 -12.23 8.44
C PRO A 97 3.52 -12.45 7.17
N ASN A 98 4.66 -13.12 7.32
CA ASN A 98 5.52 -13.51 6.20
C ASN A 98 6.06 -12.32 5.37
N ILE A 99 6.41 -11.25 6.07
CA ILE A 99 7.13 -10.09 5.54
C ILE A 99 8.53 -10.02 6.15
N THR A 100 9.52 -9.71 5.32
CA THR A 100 10.89 -9.45 5.75
C THR A 100 11.22 -7.97 5.61
N TRP A 101 11.69 -7.35 6.69
CA TRP A 101 12.28 -6.01 6.65
C TRP A 101 13.70 -6.11 6.10
N ILE A 102 13.93 -5.51 4.93
CA ILE A 102 15.22 -5.57 4.22
C ILE A 102 16.10 -4.39 4.61
N TYR A 103 15.49 -3.23 4.85
CA TYR A 103 16.24 -2.00 5.14
C TYR A 103 15.42 -1.08 6.03
N LYS A 104 16.11 -0.33 6.89
CA LYS A 104 15.56 0.74 7.72
C LYS A 104 16.56 1.90 7.75
N TYR A 105 16.15 3.06 7.28
CA TYR A 105 16.87 4.30 7.44
C TYR A 105 16.44 4.98 8.74
N PRO A 106 17.38 5.30 9.65
CA PRO A 106 17.09 5.81 10.99
C PRO A 106 16.53 7.23 11.00
#